data_AF-A0A9E3KZ37-F1
#
_entry.id   AF-A0A9E3KZ37-F1
#
_cell.length_a   1.000
_cell.length_b   1.000
_cell.length_c   1.000
_cell.angle_alpha   90.00
_cell.angle_beta   90.00
_cell.angle_gamma   90.00
#
_symmetry.space_group_name_H-M   'P 1'
#
loop_
_entity.id
_entity.type
_entity.pdbx_description
1 polymer ?
#
loop_
_entity_poly.entity_id
_entity_poly.type
_entity_poly.pdbx_seq_one_letter_code
_entity_poly.pdbx_strand_id
1 'polypeptide(L)'
;MKNLENIPKKNIFDVPDGYFEKLPSRIQARIGAENPQAETKPYFRYALQYALPVVLVVVAAIFIFKPKSNSVEEMLASVSTEQLVAYLDEVDMNTLSTEELIESFEFDTETIEAIEQEVYFNFDLENDDFTNLYIQEF
;
A
#
# COMPACT_ATOMS: atom_id res chain seq x y z
N MET A 1 -78.33 -1.38 21.10
CA MET A 1 -77.10 -0.79 20.55
C MET A 1 -77.39 0.67 20.20
N LYS A 2 -76.65 1.65 20.72
CA LYS A 2 -76.82 3.07 20.38
C LYS A 2 -75.99 3.37 19.13
N ASN A 3 -76.65 3.80 18.05
CA ASN A 3 -76.00 4.13 16.78
C ASN A 3 -75.22 5.44 16.92
N LEU A 4 -73.92 5.41 16.62
CA LEU A 4 -73.00 6.56 16.73
C LEU A 4 -73.26 7.66 15.69
N GLU A 5 -74.12 7.39 14.72
CA GLU A 5 -74.44 8.27 13.59
C GLU A 5 -75.36 9.44 13.98
N ASN A 6 -76.00 9.38 15.16
CA ASN A 6 -76.95 10.40 15.63
C ASN A 6 -76.31 11.41 16.61
N ILE A 7 -74.99 11.45 16.73
CA ILE A 7 -74.29 12.42 17.58
C ILE A 7 -74.19 13.75 16.82
N PRO A 8 -74.71 14.86 17.35
CA PRO A 8 -74.59 16.16 16.70
C PRO A 8 -73.11 16.54 16.59
N LYS A 9 -72.62 16.67 15.36
CA LYS A 9 -71.25 17.13 15.05
C LYS A 9 -71.15 18.63 15.36
N LYS A 10 -71.08 18.97 16.65
CA LYS A 10 -70.89 20.35 17.09
C LYS A 10 -69.40 20.68 16.98
N ASN A 11 -69.07 21.70 16.19
CA ASN A 11 -67.73 22.26 16.21
C ASN A 11 -67.53 22.96 17.58
N ILE A 12 -66.68 22.37 18.43
CA ILE A 12 -66.37 22.89 19.77
C ILE A 12 -65.19 23.87 19.76
N PHE A 13 -64.54 24.05 18.61
CA PHE A 13 -63.40 24.94 18.47
C PHE A 13 -63.87 26.24 17.83
N ASP A 14 -63.84 27.29 18.64
CA ASP A 14 -64.03 28.66 18.16
C ASP A 14 -62.64 29.30 17.96
N VAL A 15 -62.42 29.89 16.80
CA VAL A 15 -61.14 30.53 16.45
C VAL A 15 -61.36 32.03 16.28
N PRO A 16 -60.47 32.88 16.80
CA PRO A 16 -60.56 34.31 16.56
C PRO A 16 -60.45 34.66 15.08
N ASP A 17 -61.12 35.74 14.67
CA ASP A 17 -61.04 36.26 13.30
C ASP A 17 -59.59 36.51 12.88
N GLY A 18 -59.21 35.98 11.72
CA GLY A 18 -57.86 36.11 11.17
C GLY A 18 -56.78 35.27 11.87
N TYR A 19 -57.15 34.30 12.71
CA TYR A 19 -56.18 33.37 13.33
C TYR A 19 -55.32 32.65 12.28
N PHE A 20 -55.98 32.07 11.27
CA PHE A 20 -55.31 31.34 10.19
C PHE A 20 -54.57 32.27 9.21
N GLU A 21 -54.98 33.53 9.07
CA GLU A 21 -54.28 34.53 8.25
C GLU A 21 -52.94 34.94 8.87
N LYS A 22 -52.88 35.04 10.20
CA LYS A 22 -51.66 35.44 10.94
C LYS A 22 -50.74 34.25 11.25
N LEU A 23 -51.25 33.02 11.18
CA LEU A 23 -50.51 31.82 11.53
C LEU A 23 -49.22 31.62 10.69
N PRO A 24 -49.23 31.76 9.35
CA PRO A 24 -48.02 31.61 8.54
C PRO A 24 -46.90 32.58 8.96
N SER A 25 -47.25 33.83 9.22
CA SER A 25 -46.30 34.86 9.67
C SER A 25 -45.69 34.52 11.04
N ARG A 26 -46.49 34.01 11.98
CA ARG A 26 -46.01 33.59 13.31
C ARG A 26 -45.07 32.40 13.24
N ILE A 27 -45.34 31.44 12.35
CA ILE A 27 -44.49 30.26 12.13
C ILE A 27 -43.17 30.70 11.51
N GLN A 28 -43.19 31.53 10.47
CA GLN A 28 -41.98 32.05 9.83
C GLN A 28 -41.11 32.84 10.80
N ALA A 29 -41.71 33.69 11.64
CA ALA A 29 -40.98 34.44 12.67
C ALA A 29 -40.31 33.52 13.70
N ARG A 30 -40.97 32.43 14.09
CA ARG A 30 -40.41 31.45 15.02
C ARG A 30 -39.27 30.65 14.40
N ILE A 31 -39.42 30.18 13.16
CA ILE A 31 -38.39 29.43 12.44
C ILE A 31 -37.16 30.33 12.17
N GLY A 32 -37.37 31.60 11.81
CA GLY A 32 -36.30 32.56 11.59
C GLY A 32 -35.54 32.94 12.86
N ALA A 33 -36.23 33.00 14.00
CA ALA A 33 -35.62 33.29 15.30
C ALA A 33 -34.90 32.06 15.92
N GLU A 34 -35.25 30.84 15.51
CA GLU A 34 -34.62 29.59 15.95
C GLU A 34 -33.35 29.24 15.16
N ASN A 35 -32.92 30.11 14.25
CA ASN A 35 -31.55 30.14 13.77
C ASN A 35 -30.78 31.17 14.63
N PRO A 36 -30.32 30.81 15.86
CA PRO A 36 -29.33 31.63 16.52
C PRO A 36 -28.17 31.67 15.55
N GLN A 37 -27.98 32.82 14.90
CA GLN A 37 -26.76 33.16 14.19
C GLN A 37 -25.63 32.72 15.10
N ALA A 38 -25.02 31.58 14.78
CA ALA A 38 -24.02 30.99 15.62
C ALA A 38 -22.95 32.05 15.74
N GLU A 39 -22.86 32.68 16.90
CA GLU A 39 -21.81 33.66 17.15
C GLU A 39 -20.51 32.90 16.99
N THR A 40 -19.91 33.07 15.81
CA THR A 40 -18.67 32.41 15.44
C THR A 40 -17.60 33.03 16.31
N LYS A 41 -17.44 32.44 17.50
CA LYS A 41 -16.43 32.89 18.45
C LYS A 41 -15.08 32.90 17.73
N PRO A 42 -14.29 33.98 17.81
CA PRO A 42 -13.12 34.21 16.96
C PRO A 42 -11.92 33.28 17.26
N TYR A 43 -12.12 32.16 17.96
CA TYR A 43 -11.09 31.16 18.24
C TYR A 43 -10.49 30.57 16.97
N PHE A 44 -11.27 30.48 15.88
CA PHE A 44 -10.77 29.95 14.60
C PHE A 44 -9.66 30.82 13.98
N ARG A 45 -9.65 32.14 14.25
CA ARG A 45 -8.58 33.04 13.76
C ARG A 45 -7.27 32.84 14.52
N TYR A 46 -7.34 32.56 15.82
CA TYR A 46 -6.16 32.25 16.64
C TYR A 46 -5.64 30.84 16.39
N ALA A 47 -6.50 29.88 16.05
CA ALA A 47 -6.06 28.55 15.63
C ALA A 47 -5.28 28.59 14.30
N LEU A 48 -5.65 29.48 13.37
CA LEU A 48 -5.00 29.57 12.06
C LEU A 48 -3.59 30.16 12.13
N GLN A 49 -3.31 31.11 13.03
CA GLN A 49 -1.97 31.72 13.16
C GLN A 49 -0.91 30.77 13.72
N TYR A 50 -1.31 29.74 14.49
CA TYR A 50 -0.38 28.75 15.03
C TYR A 50 -0.28 27.48 14.18
N ALA A 51 -1.20 27.28 13.23
CA ALA A 51 -1.17 26.11 12.35
C ALA A 51 0.09 26.08 11.48
N LEU A 52 0.53 27.22 10.93
CA LEU A 52 1.67 27.27 10.01
C LEU A 52 3.02 26.89 10.67
N PRO A 53 3.44 27.48 11.80
CA PRO A 53 4.71 27.10 12.43
C PRO A 53 4.69 25.67 13.00
N VAL A 54 3.55 25.21 13.53
CA VAL A 54 3.42 23.84 14.05
C VAL A 54 3.54 22.81 12.92
N VAL A 55 2.89 23.05 11.79
CA VAL A 55 2.99 22.18 10.61
C VAL A 55 4.44 22.14 10.09
N LEU A 56 5.15 23.27 10.04
CA LEU A 56 6.56 23.29 9.62
C LEU A 56 7.47 22.50 10.56
N VAL A 57 7.28 22.62 11.87
CA VAL A 57 8.07 21.84 12.86
C VAL A 57 7.78 20.34 12.72
N VAL A 58 6.51 19.95 12.53
CA VAL A 58 6.13 18.54 12.34
C VAL A 58 6.72 17.98 11.05
N VAL A 59 6.66 18.72 9.93
CA VAL A 59 7.26 18.29 8.65
C VAL A 59 8.78 18.17 8.75
N ALA A 60 9.44 19.13 9.42
CA ALA A 60 10.88 19.07 9.66
C ALA A 60 11.26 17.87 10.55
N ALA A 61 10.47 17.59 11.59
CA ALA A 61 10.66 16.41 12.43
C ALA A 61 10.49 15.11 11.66
N ILE A 62 9.47 14.99 10.80
CA ILE A 62 9.27 13.81 9.94
C ILE A 62 10.46 13.63 8.98
N PHE A 63 11.03 14.71 8.45
CA PHE A 63 12.19 14.64 7.56
C PHE A 63 13.48 14.25 8.29
N ILE A 64 13.71 14.75 9.50
CA ILE A 64 14.89 14.44 10.33
C ILE A 64 14.82 13.02 10.90
N PHE A 65 13.65 12.58 11.35
CA PHE A 65 13.45 11.26 11.97
C PHE A 65 13.00 10.19 10.96
N LYS A 66 13.13 10.45 9.65
CA LYS A 66 12.75 9.48 8.62
C LYS A 66 13.64 8.24 8.77
N PRO A 67 13.08 7.06 9.08
CA PRO A 67 13.88 5.86 9.26
C PRO A 67 14.62 5.56 7.95
N LYS A 68 15.93 5.33 8.03
CA LYS A 68 16.74 4.88 6.90
C LYS A 68 16.20 3.50 6.50
N SER A 69 15.44 3.43 5.41
CA SER A 69 15.06 2.15 4.83
C SER A 69 16.32 1.54 4.23
N ASN A 70 16.79 0.44 4.81
CA ASN A 70 17.91 -0.30 4.24
C ASN A 70 17.48 -0.77 2.85
N SER A 71 18.29 -0.46 1.82
CA SER A 71 18.05 -0.97 0.47
C SER A 71 18.14 -2.49 0.48
N VAL A 72 17.47 -3.16 -0.46
CA VAL A 72 17.60 -4.62 -0.63
C VAL A 72 19.08 -4.99 -0.82
N GLU A 73 19.84 -4.21 -1.59
CA GLU A 73 21.31 -4.32 -1.68
C GLU A 73 22.04 -4.25 -0.33
N GLU A 74 21.64 -3.38 0.60
CA GLU A 74 22.30 -3.22 1.91
C GLU A 74 22.01 -4.43 2.80
N MET A 75 20.82 -5.04 2.65
CA MET A 75 20.47 -6.30 3.31
C MET A 75 21.23 -7.49 2.70
N LEU A 76 21.37 -7.56 1.38
CA LEU A 76 22.13 -8.60 0.69
C LEU A 76 23.62 -8.51 0.99
N ALA A 77 24.17 -7.30 1.05
CA ALA A 77 25.56 -7.06 1.43
C ALA A 77 25.84 -7.38 2.92
N SER A 78 24.81 -7.42 3.77
CA SER A 78 24.95 -7.77 5.18
C SER A 78 24.98 -9.29 5.43
N VAL A 79 24.69 -10.11 4.41
CA VAL A 79 24.80 -11.57 4.52
C VAL A 79 26.27 -11.96 4.56
N SER A 80 26.68 -12.66 5.63
CA SER A 80 28.07 -13.09 5.82
C SER A 80 28.42 -14.29 4.94
N THR A 81 29.68 -14.41 4.52
CA THR A 81 30.17 -15.56 3.75
C THR A 81 29.99 -16.88 4.51
N GLU A 82 30.07 -16.87 5.84
CA GLU A 82 29.80 -18.05 6.68
C GLU A 82 28.36 -18.54 6.55
N GLN A 83 27.39 -17.62 6.49
CA GLN A 83 25.98 -17.97 6.25
C GLN A 83 25.75 -18.47 4.83
N LEU A 84 26.44 -17.91 3.83
CA LEU A 84 26.38 -18.40 2.45
C LEU A 84 26.95 -19.81 2.34
N VAL A 85 28.09 -20.08 2.98
CA VAL A 85 28.70 -21.42 3.01
C VAL A 85 27.80 -22.39 3.76
N ALA A 86 27.24 -22.01 4.91
CA ALA A 86 26.32 -22.87 5.65
C ALA A 86 25.03 -23.15 4.87
N TYR A 87 24.50 -22.17 4.13
CA TYR A 87 23.35 -22.37 3.26
C TYR A 87 23.68 -23.30 2.08
N LEU A 88 24.85 -23.14 1.47
CA LEU A 88 25.33 -24.03 0.39
C LEU A 88 25.71 -25.43 0.88
N ASP A 89 26.01 -25.60 2.17
CA ASP A 89 26.27 -26.89 2.81
C ASP A 89 24.95 -27.57 3.26
N GLU A 90 23.96 -26.78 3.69
CA GLU A 90 22.60 -27.24 3.99
C GLU A 90 21.83 -27.65 2.72
N VAL A 91 21.98 -26.87 1.64
CA VAL A 91 21.58 -27.27 0.28
C VAL A 91 22.64 -28.26 -0.21
N ASP A 92 22.51 -29.51 0.21
CA ASP A 92 23.39 -30.60 -0.18
C ASP A 92 23.56 -30.58 -1.72
N MET A 93 24.73 -30.13 -2.20
CA MET A 93 25.02 -30.01 -3.63
C MET A 93 24.92 -31.34 -4.38
N ASN A 94 24.78 -32.45 -3.66
CA ASN A 94 24.54 -33.77 -4.22
C ASN A 94 23.04 -34.07 -4.44
N THR A 95 22.13 -33.21 -3.99
CA THR A 95 20.66 -33.35 -4.17
C THR A 95 20.14 -32.64 -5.42
N LEU A 96 20.98 -31.85 -6.07
CA LEU A 96 20.76 -31.31 -7.39
C LEU A 96 21.98 -31.74 -8.22
N SER A 97 21.96 -32.99 -8.66
CA SER A 97 23.08 -33.51 -9.44
C SER A 97 23.18 -32.74 -10.76
N THR A 98 24.37 -32.66 -11.34
CA THR A 98 24.56 -32.01 -12.64
C THR A 98 23.62 -32.61 -13.70
N GLU A 99 23.27 -33.90 -13.56
CA GLU A 99 22.29 -34.56 -14.43
C GLU A 99 20.86 -34.02 -14.24
N GLU A 100 20.40 -33.77 -13.01
CA GLU A 100 19.07 -33.20 -12.74
C GLU A 100 18.97 -31.74 -13.22
N LEU A 101 20.05 -30.98 -13.08
CA LEU A 101 20.15 -29.62 -13.62
C LEU A 101 20.04 -29.63 -15.15
N ILE A 102 20.79 -30.52 -15.82
CA ILE A 102 20.75 -30.68 -17.28
C ILE A 102 19.36 -31.11 -17.76
N GLU A 103 18.66 -31.97 -17.02
CA GLU A 103 17.28 -32.37 -17.36
C GLU A 103 16.26 -31.24 -17.17
N SER A 104 16.50 -30.32 -16.23
CA SER A 104 15.64 -29.16 -15.99
C SER A 104 15.80 -28.03 -17.03
N PHE A 105 16.91 -28.01 -17.75
CA PHE A 105 17.15 -27.07 -18.85
C PHE A 105 16.59 -27.65 -20.15
N GLU A 106 15.60 -26.96 -20.73
CA GLU A 106 15.09 -27.29 -22.06
C GLU A 106 16.08 -26.77 -23.10
N PHE A 107 17.04 -27.61 -23.49
CA PHE A 107 17.98 -27.29 -24.57
C PHE A 107 17.23 -27.25 -25.91
N ASP A 108 17.10 -26.06 -26.48
CA ASP A 108 16.64 -25.87 -27.85
C ASP A 108 17.83 -25.77 -28.83
N THR A 109 17.55 -25.82 -30.13
CA THR A 109 18.59 -25.79 -31.15
C THR A 109 19.41 -24.50 -31.14
N GLU A 110 18.80 -23.39 -30.72
CA GLU A 110 19.43 -22.07 -30.67
C GLU A 110 20.43 -21.96 -29.50
N THR A 111 20.04 -22.44 -28.32
CA THR A 111 20.88 -22.49 -27.13
C THR A 111 22.05 -23.46 -27.30
N ILE A 112 21.83 -24.61 -27.93
CA ILE A 112 22.91 -25.56 -28.25
C ILE A 112 23.93 -24.92 -29.21
N GLU A 113 23.47 -24.25 -30.28
CA GLU A 113 24.35 -23.60 -31.25
C GLU A 113 25.14 -22.43 -30.65
N ALA A 114 24.51 -21.67 -29.75
CA ALA A 114 25.19 -20.60 -29.01
C ALA A 114 26.29 -21.13 -28.07
N ILE A 115 26.02 -22.24 -27.35
CA ILE A 115 27.03 -22.89 -26.50
C ILE A 115 28.16 -23.47 -27.34
N GLU A 116 27.83 -24.13 -28.45
CA GLU A 116 28.82 -24.69 -29.38
C GLU A 116 29.75 -23.60 -29.91
N GLN A 117 29.19 -22.46 -30.33
CA GLN A 117 29.97 -21.32 -30.79
C GLN A 117 30.89 -20.76 -29.70
N GLU A 118 30.40 -20.57 -28.47
CA GLU A 118 31.20 -20.07 -27.35
C GLU A 118 32.35 -21.02 -26.99
N VAL A 119 32.08 -22.33 -26.96
CA VAL A 119 33.10 -23.35 -26.68
C VAL A 119 34.14 -23.37 -27.79
N TYR A 120 33.76 -23.45 -29.08
CA TYR A 120 34.75 -23.46 -30.16
C TYR A 120 35.55 -22.16 -30.29
N PHE A 121 34.98 -21.00 -29.92
CA PHE A 121 35.67 -19.71 -30.01
C PHE A 121 36.65 -19.49 -28.85
N ASN A 122 36.35 -20.03 -27.66
CA ASN A 122 37.23 -19.92 -26.49
C ASN A 122 38.16 -21.14 -26.30
N PHE A 123 37.93 -22.24 -27.04
CA PHE A 123 38.84 -23.38 -27.05
C PHE A 123 40.01 -23.09 -28.00
N ASP A 124 41.02 -22.40 -27.47
CA ASP A 124 42.26 -22.15 -28.17
C ASP A 124 43.03 -23.48 -28.37
N LEU A 125 42.84 -24.10 -29.53
CA LEU A 125 43.55 -25.31 -29.95
C LEU A 125 45.05 -25.09 -30.19
N GLU A 126 45.54 -23.85 -30.06
CA GLU A 126 46.95 -23.50 -30.27
C GLU A 126 47.81 -23.66 -29.00
N ASN A 127 47.18 -23.83 -27.82
CA ASN A 127 47.90 -24.17 -26.59
C ASN A 127 48.01 -25.70 -26.41
N ASP A 128 49.18 -26.18 -26.77
CA ASP A 128 49.72 -27.55 -26.86
C ASP A 128 49.68 -28.41 -25.56
N ASP A 129 48.72 -28.23 -24.65
CA ASP A 129 48.68 -28.95 -23.36
C ASP A 129 47.90 -30.28 -23.39
N PHE A 130 47.55 -30.78 -24.59
CA PHE A 130 46.95 -32.12 -24.75
C PHE A 130 47.96 -33.28 -24.63
N THR A 131 49.26 -32.99 -24.52
CA THR A 131 50.30 -34.03 -24.44
C THR A 131 50.63 -34.50 -23.02
N ASN A 132 50.11 -33.87 -21.96
CA ASN A 132 50.42 -34.26 -20.57
C ASN A 132 49.43 -35.22 -19.90
N LEU A 133 48.47 -35.77 -20.64
CA LEU A 133 47.41 -36.62 -20.07
C LEU A 133 47.51 -38.13 -20.39
N TYR A 134 48.67 -38.61 -20.83
CA TYR A 134 48.91 -40.05 -20.91
C TYR A 134 50.25 -40.48 -20.30
N ILE A 135 50.11 -41.41 -19.34
CA ILE A 135 51.10 -42.30 -18.72
C ILE A 135 51.75 -41.76 -17.42
N GLN A 136 50.98 -41.78 -16.34
CA GLN A 136 51.48 -42.25 -15.05
C GLN A 136 50.54 -43.33 -14.49
N GLU A 137 50.60 -44.52 -15.08
CA GLU A 137 50.35 -45.76 -14.36
C GLU A 137 51.35 -46.82 -14.87
N PHE A 138 52.17 -47.30 -13.93
CA PHE A 138 53.22 -48.35 -13.98
C PHE A 138 54.52 -48.09 -14.74
#